data_AF-A0A1Z9Y8R8-F1
#
_entry.id   AF-A0A1Z9Y8R8-F1
#
_cell.length_a   1.000
_cell.length_b   1.000
_cell.length_c   1.000
_cell.angle_alpha   90.00
_cell.angle_beta   90.00
_cell.angle_gamma   90.00
#
_symmetry.space_group_name_H-M   'P 1'
#
loop_
_entity.id
_entity.type
_entity.pdbx_description
1 polymer ?
#
loop_
_entity_poly.entity_id
_entity_poly.type
_entity_poly.pdbx_seq_one_letter_code
_entity_poly.pdbx_strand_id
1 'polypeptide(L)'
;MGQTAFEKIWNAHRVAELGDGTDLILVDRVLLHERTGGVALKSLADSGRQVNDPAQVFATMDHIVDTLPNRSDYTIMPTGRDFILATREASEAAGITLFDLHDPRQGIVHVISPELGIILPGATLVCPDSHTCSQGALGGLAWGIGSSEAEHVLATSTLRVNKPKTMRVTITGKLSPGVTAKDLALYIISEVGSAGAVGHLLEYAGEAVSDLEVEARLTLCNMATELGAFTAFIAPDEKVFSYLKGRDYAPKGAEWDLAVSQWKEIFSDDDAVFDRDITIAGEDVPPMVSWGVSPQQAAPIDGPVPQFEDVSSRDSREIYDRALSYMALEAGLPLSAVPIDAAFIGSCTNSRMSDLRRAAALLKGRKVAPHVKAICVPGSTAVKKRAEEEGLDKIFLEAGFEWRESGCSMCFFAGGESFGAEERVVTSTNRNFESRQGPKTRSHLASPETVAASAIFGHIADARLLAKESVQ
;
A
#
# COMPACT_ATOMS: atom_id res chain seq x y z
N MET A 1 -13.02 -19.77 -25.29
CA MET A 1 -13.36 -18.75 -24.30
C MET A 1 -12.05 -18.27 -23.76
N GLY A 2 -11.77 -16.99 -23.96
CA GLY A 2 -10.56 -16.36 -23.48
C GLY A 2 -10.39 -16.50 -21.97
N GLN A 3 -9.14 -16.52 -21.53
CA GLN A 3 -8.77 -16.56 -20.13
C GLN A 3 -8.43 -15.16 -19.64
N THR A 4 -8.83 -14.86 -18.41
CA THR A 4 -8.31 -13.69 -17.71
C THR A 4 -6.82 -13.89 -17.40
N ALA A 5 -6.06 -12.79 -17.23
CA ALA A 5 -4.66 -12.86 -16.81
C ALA A 5 -4.50 -13.62 -15.49
N PHE A 6 -5.45 -13.41 -14.57
CA PHE A 6 -5.56 -14.17 -13.34
C PHE A 6 -5.64 -15.67 -13.59
N GLU A 7 -6.54 -16.14 -14.45
CA GLU A 7 -6.71 -17.56 -14.72
C GLU A 7 -5.46 -18.18 -15.33
N LYS A 8 -4.76 -17.46 -16.21
CA LYS A 8 -3.47 -17.90 -16.77
C LYS A 8 -2.46 -18.17 -15.66
N ILE A 9 -2.28 -17.23 -14.73
CA ILE A 9 -1.36 -17.38 -13.59
C ILE A 9 -1.84 -18.49 -12.65
N TRP A 10 -3.11 -18.47 -12.25
CA TRP A 10 -3.68 -19.46 -11.34
C TRP A 10 -3.52 -20.88 -11.85
N ASN A 11 -3.82 -21.12 -13.13
CA ASN A 11 -3.69 -22.44 -13.74
C ASN A 11 -2.23 -22.89 -13.85
N ALA A 12 -1.28 -21.98 -14.07
CA ALA A 12 0.14 -22.29 -14.09
C ALA A 12 0.70 -22.71 -12.72
N HIS A 13 0.09 -22.23 -11.62
CA HIS A 13 0.53 -22.53 -10.25
C HIS A 13 -0.33 -23.58 -9.55
N ARG A 14 -1.38 -24.09 -10.21
CA ARG A 14 -2.25 -25.10 -9.62
C ARG A 14 -1.57 -26.46 -9.59
N VAL A 15 -1.28 -26.93 -8.38
CA VAL A 15 -0.70 -28.26 -8.11
C VAL A 15 -1.76 -29.34 -8.16
N ALA A 16 -2.92 -29.10 -7.53
CA ALA A 16 -4.03 -30.04 -7.50
C ALA A 16 -5.37 -29.32 -7.28
N GLU A 17 -6.44 -29.87 -7.83
CA GLU A 17 -7.81 -29.48 -7.48
C GLU A 17 -8.25 -30.29 -6.26
N LEU A 18 -8.73 -29.61 -5.22
CA LEU A 18 -9.11 -30.23 -3.94
C LEU A 18 -10.64 -30.39 -3.76
N GLY A 19 -11.43 -29.91 -4.72
CA GLY A 19 -12.90 -29.90 -4.67
C GLY A 19 -13.49 -28.61 -4.11
N ASP A 20 -14.79 -28.41 -4.33
CA ASP A 20 -15.59 -27.27 -3.83
C ASP A 20 -15.01 -25.87 -4.19
N GLY A 21 -14.37 -25.76 -5.35
CA GLY A 21 -13.72 -24.51 -5.79
C GLY A 21 -12.43 -24.19 -5.06
N THR A 22 -11.85 -25.16 -4.34
CA THR A 22 -10.55 -25.04 -3.67
C THR A 22 -9.46 -25.70 -4.50
N ASP A 23 -8.34 -25.00 -4.67
CA ASP A 23 -7.13 -25.52 -5.30
C ASP A 23 -5.96 -25.52 -4.31
N LEU A 24 -5.01 -26.43 -4.54
CA LEU A 24 -3.67 -26.38 -3.96
C LEU A 24 -2.77 -25.57 -4.91
N ILE A 25 -2.31 -24.42 -4.45
CA ILE A 25 -1.54 -23.45 -5.24
C ILE A 25 -0.09 -23.46 -4.78
N LEU A 26 0.85 -23.56 -5.73
CA LEU A 26 2.27 -23.34 -5.51
C LEU A 26 2.52 -21.87 -5.19
N VAL A 27 3.39 -21.60 -4.23
CA VAL A 27 3.81 -20.24 -3.85
C VAL A 27 5.29 -20.06 -4.18
N ASP A 28 5.61 -19.12 -5.07
CA ASP A 28 6.99 -18.89 -5.52
C ASP A 28 7.81 -18.06 -4.52
N ARG A 29 7.17 -17.16 -3.79
CA ARG A 29 7.84 -16.21 -2.88
C ARG A 29 7.05 -16.02 -1.59
N VAL A 30 7.76 -16.03 -0.47
CA VAL A 30 7.19 -15.72 0.84
C VAL A 30 7.92 -14.51 1.40
N LEU A 31 7.16 -13.46 1.70
CA LEU A 31 7.67 -12.31 2.45
C LEU A 31 7.21 -12.40 3.90
N LEU A 32 8.09 -12.02 4.81
CA LEU A 32 7.86 -11.99 6.25
C LEU A 32 8.26 -10.62 6.82
N HIS A 33 7.67 -10.28 7.95
CA HIS A 33 8.03 -9.11 8.74
C HIS A 33 8.08 -9.48 10.23
N GLU A 34 8.70 -8.65 11.05
CA GLU A 34 9.08 -9.00 12.42
C GLU A 34 7.91 -9.25 13.38
N ARG A 35 6.72 -8.76 13.03
CA ARG A 35 5.54 -8.91 13.88
C ARG A 35 4.91 -10.29 13.77
N THR A 36 4.67 -10.76 12.54
CA THR A 36 3.94 -12.02 12.31
C THR A 36 4.85 -13.12 11.76
N GLY A 37 5.88 -12.75 10.99
CA GLY A 37 6.80 -13.69 10.38
C GLY A 37 7.71 -14.41 11.38
N GLY A 38 8.23 -13.69 12.38
CA GLY A 38 8.99 -14.30 13.48
C GLY A 38 8.17 -15.34 14.24
N VAL A 39 6.87 -15.12 14.42
CA VAL A 39 5.94 -16.08 15.04
C VAL A 39 5.78 -17.33 14.19
N ALA A 40 5.62 -17.18 12.87
CA ALA A 40 5.49 -18.31 11.94
C ALA A 40 6.76 -19.17 11.89
N LEU A 41 7.95 -18.55 11.83
CA LEU A 41 9.22 -19.26 11.85
C LEU A 41 9.43 -20.02 13.16
N LYS A 42 9.11 -19.39 14.29
CA LYS A 42 9.20 -20.05 15.60
C LYS A 42 8.25 -21.23 15.71
N SER A 43 6.99 -21.06 15.30
CA SER A 43 5.99 -22.14 15.30
C SER A 43 6.43 -23.34 14.45
N LEU A 44 7.00 -23.07 13.28
CA LEU A 44 7.56 -24.09 12.40
C LEU A 44 8.69 -24.87 13.09
N ALA A 45 9.63 -24.16 13.72
CA ALA A 45 10.75 -24.76 14.44
C ALA A 45 10.29 -25.57 15.66
N ASP A 46 9.35 -25.04 16.46
CA ASP A 46 8.76 -25.72 17.62
C ASP A 46 8.04 -27.02 17.20
N SER A 47 7.52 -27.08 15.98
CA SER A 47 6.92 -28.29 15.37
C SER A 47 7.94 -29.30 14.84
N GLY A 48 9.24 -29.01 14.93
CA GLY A 48 10.33 -29.86 14.42
C GLY A 48 10.46 -29.86 12.90
N ARG A 49 9.91 -28.85 12.22
CA ARG A 49 9.96 -28.71 10.75
C ARG A 49 10.98 -27.64 10.35
N GLN A 50 11.37 -27.69 9.08
CA GLN A 50 12.29 -26.72 8.47
C GLN A 50 11.57 -25.98 7.36
N VAL A 51 12.09 -24.80 7.00
CA VAL A 51 11.66 -24.08 5.81
C VAL A 51 12.01 -24.92 4.57
N ASN A 52 11.02 -25.15 3.71
CA ASN A 52 11.13 -26.04 2.55
C ASN A 52 12.12 -25.54 1.49
N ASP A 53 12.05 -24.24 1.16
CA ASP A 53 13.00 -23.58 0.26
C ASP A 53 13.40 -22.20 0.81
N PRO A 54 14.50 -22.10 1.58
CA PRO A 54 14.94 -20.83 2.16
C PRO A 54 15.27 -19.75 1.14
N ALA A 55 15.61 -20.11 -0.11
CA ALA A 55 15.94 -19.13 -1.16
C ALA A 55 14.72 -18.35 -1.68
N GLN A 56 13.51 -18.85 -1.41
CA GLN A 56 12.23 -18.22 -1.77
C GLN A 56 11.63 -17.37 -0.65
N VAL A 57 12.28 -17.33 0.52
CA VAL A 57 11.76 -16.66 1.71
C VAL A 57 12.62 -15.44 2.06
N PHE A 58 11.94 -14.32 2.27
CA PHE A 58 12.55 -13.04 2.62
C PHE A 58 11.87 -12.47 3.84
N ALA A 59 12.63 -11.86 4.75
CA ALA A 59 12.14 -11.17 5.93
C ALA A 59 12.66 -9.73 5.97
N THR A 60 11.93 -8.82 6.59
CA THR A 60 12.41 -7.47 6.89
C THR A 60 11.90 -6.97 8.24
N MET A 61 12.58 -5.97 8.79
CA MET A 61 12.16 -5.25 10.00
C MET A 61 11.48 -3.94 9.58
N ASP A 62 10.17 -3.80 9.75
CA ASP A 62 9.44 -2.61 9.28
C ASP A 62 8.23 -2.16 10.13
N HIS A 63 7.59 -3.04 10.90
CA HIS A 63 6.36 -2.76 11.63
C HIS A 63 6.56 -2.15 13.02
N ILE A 64 7.59 -2.61 13.71
CA ILE A 64 7.88 -2.37 15.13
C ILE A 64 9.08 -1.45 15.30
N VAL A 65 9.96 -1.40 14.29
CA VAL A 65 11.11 -0.51 14.26
C VAL A 65 10.70 0.95 14.40
N ASP A 66 11.45 1.70 15.20
CA ASP A 66 11.27 3.15 15.30
C ASP A 66 11.78 3.83 14.01
N THR A 67 11.13 4.92 13.63
CA THR A 67 11.57 5.77 12.52
C THR A 67 12.37 7.00 12.96
N LEU A 68 12.72 7.10 14.24
CA LEU A 68 13.56 8.19 14.73
C LEU A 68 15.01 8.04 14.25
N PRO A 69 15.73 9.16 14.01
CA PRO A 69 17.16 9.11 13.70
C PRO A 69 17.96 8.36 14.77
N ASN A 70 18.99 7.62 14.35
CA ASN A 70 19.81 6.75 15.22
C ASN A 70 19.04 5.61 15.90
N ARG A 71 17.98 5.10 15.26
CA ARG A 71 17.23 3.92 15.72
C ARG A 71 18.13 2.73 16.05
N SER A 72 17.65 1.88 16.95
CA SER A 72 18.33 0.65 17.39
C SER A 72 17.30 -0.47 17.57
N ASP A 73 17.72 -1.62 18.10
CA ASP A 73 16.82 -2.70 18.52
C ASP A 73 15.87 -2.28 19.68
N TYR A 74 16.13 -1.15 20.35
CA TYR A 74 15.22 -0.60 21.34
C TYR A 74 14.21 0.34 20.66
N THR A 75 12.94 0.04 20.86
CA THR A 75 11.79 0.70 20.22
C THR A 75 10.89 1.40 21.23
N ILE A 76 10.04 2.31 20.77
CA ILE A 76 8.98 2.92 21.60
C ILE A 76 8.01 1.85 22.12
N MET A 77 7.70 0.82 21.33
CA MET A 77 6.92 -0.33 21.81
C MET A 77 7.74 -1.13 22.85
N PRO A 78 7.24 -1.33 24.09
CA PRO A 78 8.01 -2.01 25.14
C PRO A 78 8.50 -3.42 24.81
N THR A 79 7.71 -4.18 24.04
CA THR A 79 8.04 -5.56 23.61
C THR A 79 8.73 -5.60 22.25
N GLY A 80 9.04 -4.46 21.63
CA GLY A 80 9.48 -4.43 20.24
C GLY A 80 10.87 -5.01 20.02
N ARG A 81 11.77 -4.85 20.99
CA ARG A 81 13.07 -5.51 21.00
C ARG A 81 12.94 -7.03 20.88
N ASP A 82 11.99 -7.63 21.58
CA ASP A 82 11.82 -9.09 21.58
C ASP A 82 11.38 -9.60 20.20
N PHE A 83 10.51 -8.85 19.49
CA PHE A 83 10.13 -9.18 18.11
C PHE A 83 11.30 -9.09 17.13
N ILE A 84 12.12 -8.04 17.25
CA ILE A 84 13.30 -7.83 16.41
C ILE A 84 14.30 -8.99 16.63
N LEU A 85 14.65 -9.27 17.89
CA LEU A 85 15.61 -10.34 18.21
C LEU A 85 15.08 -11.71 17.79
N ALA A 86 13.82 -12.04 18.11
CA ALA A 86 13.24 -13.33 17.76
C ALA A 86 13.20 -13.54 16.24
N THR A 87 12.86 -12.51 15.46
CA THR A 87 12.82 -12.60 13.99
C THR A 87 14.23 -12.75 13.42
N ARG A 88 15.21 -12.02 13.96
CA ARG A 88 16.61 -12.12 13.54
C ARG A 88 17.16 -13.52 13.75
N GLU A 89 17.05 -14.03 14.99
CA GLU A 89 17.52 -15.37 15.36
C GLU A 89 16.82 -16.47 14.54
N ALA A 90 15.50 -16.37 14.37
CA ALA A 90 14.74 -17.35 13.59
C ALA A 90 15.08 -17.31 12.10
N SER A 91 15.34 -16.12 11.54
CA SER A 91 15.72 -15.97 10.13
C SER A 91 17.11 -16.55 9.86
N GLU A 92 18.06 -16.27 10.74
CA GLU A 92 19.42 -16.83 10.69
C GLU A 92 19.40 -18.36 10.82
N ALA A 93 18.65 -18.90 11.78
CA ALA A 93 18.52 -20.34 11.98
C ALA A 93 17.84 -21.06 10.80
N ALA A 94 16.90 -20.40 10.13
CA ALA A 94 16.23 -20.93 8.94
C ALA A 94 17.04 -20.74 7.65
N GLY A 95 18.12 -19.94 7.66
CA GLY A 95 18.93 -19.65 6.49
C GLY A 95 18.20 -18.83 5.42
N ILE A 96 17.20 -18.02 5.82
CA ILE A 96 16.43 -17.17 4.91
C ILE A 96 17.07 -15.78 4.77
N THR A 97 16.73 -15.05 3.70
CA THR A 97 17.24 -13.68 3.53
C THR A 97 16.54 -12.73 4.50
N LEU A 98 17.30 -12.03 5.34
CA LEU A 98 16.79 -10.98 6.24
C LEU A 98 17.35 -9.61 5.85
N PHE A 99 16.46 -8.65 5.58
CA PHE A 99 16.76 -7.22 5.46
C PHE A 99 16.59 -6.56 6.84
N ASP A 100 17.62 -6.71 7.67
CA ASP A 100 17.66 -6.22 9.05
C ASP A 100 17.78 -4.69 9.15
N LEU A 101 17.69 -4.12 10.35
CA LEU A 101 17.58 -2.70 10.65
C LEU A 101 18.63 -1.80 9.96
N HIS A 102 19.85 -2.32 9.77
CA HIS A 102 20.99 -1.61 9.18
C HIS A 102 21.34 -2.08 7.76
N ASP A 103 20.57 -3.00 7.18
CA ASP A 103 20.74 -3.39 5.79
C ASP A 103 20.33 -2.19 4.88
N PRO A 104 21.17 -1.78 3.91
CA PRO A 104 20.83 -0.68 3.00
C PRO A 104 19.57 -0.93 2.15
N ARG A 105 19.11 -2.19 2.07
CA ARG A 105 17.91 -2.62 1.36
C ARG A 105 16.67 -2.72 2.26
N GLN A 106 16.81 -2.51 3.57
CA GLN A 106 15.69 -2.58 4.49
C GLN A 106 14.63 -1.52 4.17
N GLY A 107 13.37 -1.86 4.41
CA GLY A 107 12.24 -0.98 4.24
C GLY A 107 10.93 -1.72 4.48
N ILE A 108 9.82 -1.04 4.24
CA ILE A 108 8.50 -1.64 4.34
C ILE A 108 8.39 -2.80 3.35
N VAL A 109 7.87 -3.94 3.80
CA VAL A 109 7.87 -5.21 3.04
C VAL A 109 7.32 -5.06 1.62
N HIS A 110 6.26 -4.26 1.45
CA HIS A 110 5.62 -4.01 0.15
C HIS A 110 6.31 -2.96 -0.72
N VAL A 111 7.28 -2.23 -0.17
CA VAL A 111 8.12 -1.27 -0.89
C VAL A 111 9.39 -1.98 -1.37
N ILE A 112 10.04 -2.76 -0.51
CA ILE A 112 11.30 -3.43 -0.86
C ILE A 112 11.10 -4.56 -1.89
N SER A 113 9.95 -5.25 -1.84
CA SER A 113 9.65 -6.34 -2.78
C SER A 113 9.78 -5.92 -4.25
N PRO A 114 9.06 -4.89 -4.73
CA PRO A 114 9.22 -4.43 -6.11
C PRO A 114 10.58 -3.73 -6.35
N GLU A 115 11.11 -2.99 -5.36
CA GLU A 115 12.40 -2.29 -5.51
C GLU A 115 13.58 -3.24 -5.75
N LEU A 116 13.53 -4.43 -5.17
CA LEU A 116 14.57 -5.45 -5.27
C LEU A 116 14.24 -6.51 -6.35
N GLY A 117 13.04 -6.48 -6.94
CA GLY A 117 12.59 -7.47 -7.91
C GLY A 117 12.24 -8.83 -7.29
N ILE A 118 11.77 -8.84 -6.04
CA ILE A 118 11.32 -10.07 -5.36
C ILE A 118 9.99 -10.54 -5.96
N ILE A 119 9.02 -9.63 -6.11
CA ILE A 119 7.86 -9.89 -6.96
C ILE A 119 8.25 -9.76 -8.43
N LEU A 120 7.80 -10.71 -9.24
CA LEU A 120 7.94 -10.71 -10.70
C LEU A 120 6.58 -10.97 -11.36
N PRO A 121 6.37 -10.52 -12.60
CA PRO A 121 5.14 -10.83 -13.32
C PRO A 121 4.95 -12.34 -13.45
N GLY A 122 3.72 -12.78 -13.20
CA GLY A 122 3.33 -14.19 -13.20
C GLY A 122 3.64 -14.93 -11.90
N ALA A 123 4.47 -14.41 -11.01
CA ALA A 123 4.80 -15.08 -9.76
C ALA A 123 3.66 -15.01 -8.74
N THR A 124 3.54 -16.07 -7.94
CA THR A 124 2.73 -16.09 -6.73
C THR A 124 3.55 -15.63 -5.51
N LEU A 125 2.99 -14.72 -4.71
CA LEU A 125 3.68 -14.18 -3.54
C LEU A 125 2.74 -14.00 -2.35
N VAL A 126 3.13 -14.50 -1.19
CA VAL A 126 2.33 -14.34 0.04
C VAL A 126 3.11 -13.65 1.15
N CYS A 127 2.41 -12.92 1.99
CA CYS A 127 2.97 -12.30 3.19
C CYS A 127 1.90 -12.27 4.27
N PRO A 128 2.24 -12.42 5.57
CA PRO A 128 1.28 -12.30 6.64
C PRO A 128 0.87 -10.84 6.95
N ASP A 129 0.56 -10.08 5.88
CA ASP A 129 0.13 -8.69 5.86
C ASP A 129 -0.97 -8.48 4.79
N SER A 130 -2.01 -7.70 5.11
CA SER A 130 -3.18 -7.52 4.23
C SER A 130 -2.88 -6.76 2.93
N HIS A 131 -1.85 -5.92 2.91
CA HIS A 131 -1.53 -5.01 1.81
C HIS A 131 -0.60 -5.64 0.75
N THR A 132 -0.39 -6.95 0.83
CA THR A 132 0.33 -7.77 -0.16
C THR A 132 -0.26 -7.67 -1.56
N CYS A 133 -1.56 -7.35 -1.65
CA CYS A 133 -2.23 -7.03 -2.92
C CYS A 133 -1.54 -5.91 -3.72
N SER A 134 -0.75 -5.04 -3.08
CA SER A 134 0.08 -4.03 -3.76
C SER A 134 0.97 -4.65 -4.84
N GLN A 135 1.53 -5.84 -4.59
CA GLN A 135 2.48 -6.49 -5.50
C GLN A 135 1.87 -6.87 -6.86
N GLY A 136 0.54 -6.96 -6.96
CA GLY A 136 -0.15 -7.19 -8.23
C GLY A 136 -0.01 -6.06 -9.25
N ALA A 137 0.47 -4.88 -8.83
CA ALA A 137 0.85 -3.79 -9.74
C ALA A 137 1.98 -4.16 -10.71
N LEU A 138 2.76 -5.21 -10.42
CA LEU A 138 3.81 -5.74 -11.27
C LEU A 138 3.36 -6.99 -12.05
N GLY A 139 2.06 -7.30 -12.06
CA GLY A 139 1.54 -8.49 -12.75
C GLY A 139 1.77 -9.80 -12.01
N GLY A 140 2.07 -9.75 -10.70
CA GLY A 140 2.12 -10.93 -9.84
C GLY A 140 0.76 -11.25 -9.21
N LEU A 141 0.56 -12.51 -8.79
CA LEU A 141 -0.59 -12.91 -8.01
C LEU A 141 -0.20 -12.95 -6.53
N ALA A 142 -0.55 -11.92 -5.76
CA ALA A 142 -0.01 -11.77 -4.41
C ALA A 142 -1.06 -11.40 -3.36
N TRP A 143 -1.13 -12.12 -2.24
CA TRP A 143 -2.20 -11.91 -1.25
C TRP A 143 -1.72 -12.06 0.19
N GLY A 144 -2.49 -11.44 1.09
CA GLY A 144 -2.24 -11.51 2.53
C GLY A 144 -2.68 -12.83 3.12
N ILE A 145 -1.93 -13.35 4.08
CA ILE A 145 -2.22 -14.61 4.77
C ILE A 145 -2.16 -14.49 6.30
N GLY A 146 -2.66 -15.48 7.02
CA GLY A 146 -2.49 -15.58 8.48
C GLY A 146 -1.14 -16.19 8.89
N SER A 147 -0.82 -16.14 10.19
CA SER A 147 0.41 -16.77 10.72
C SER A 147 0.44 -18.29 10.55
N SER A 148 -0.72 -18.97 10.66
CA SER A 148 -0.81 -20.41 10.44
C SER A 148 -0.63 -20.81 8.97
N GLU A 149 -1.14 -19.98 8.06
CA GLU A 149 -0.87 -20.15 6.62
C GLU A 149 0.59 -19.86 6.30
N ALA A 150 1.20 -18.86 6.97
CA ALA A 150 2.62 -18.57 6.82
C ALA A 150 3.49 -19.75 7.28
N GLU A 151 3.20 -20.36 8.44
CA GLU A 151 3.87 -21.60 8.86
C GLU A 151 3.69 -22.72 7.82
N HIS A 152 2.47 -22.91 7.31
CA HIS A 152 2.18 -23.95 6.33
C HIS A 152 2.96 -23.77 5.02
N VAL A 153 2.94 -22.56 4.43
CA VAL A 153 3.65 -22.30 3.18
C VAL A 153 5.17 -22.38 3.36
N LEU A 154 5.70 -22.00 4.54
CA LEU A 154 7.11 -22.22 4.84
C LEU A 154 7.46 -23.71 4.87
N ALA A 155 6.55 -24.57 5.32
CA ALA A 155 6.75 -26.02 5.39
C ALA A 155 6.55 -26.74 4.04
N THR A 156 5.74 -26.20 3.12
CA THR A 156 5.27 -26.95 1.94
C THR A 156 5.46 -26.23 0.59
N SER A 157 5.75 -24.93 0.60
CA SER A 157 5.68 -24.05 -0.58
C SER A 157 4.32 -24.05 -1.29
N THR A 158 3.25 -24.49 -0.62
CA THR A 158 1.90 -24.53 -1.20
C THR A 158 0.86 -23.98 -0.24
N LEU A 159 -0.29 -23.56 -0.76
CA LEU A 159 -1.44 -23.16 0.04
C LEU A 159 -2.74 -23.73 -0.53
N ARG A 160 -3.65 -24.09 0.36
CA ARG A 160 -5.04 -24.44 0.02
C ARG A 160 -5.85 -23.14 -0.11
N VAL A 161 -6.26 -22.78 -1.31
CA VAL A 161 -6.91 -21.49 -1.60
C VAL A 161 -8.22 -21.71 -2.35
N ASN A 162 -9.29 -21.08 -1.87
CA ASN A 162 -10.55 -20.99 -2.61
C ASN A 162 -10.34 -20.06 -3.81
N LYS A 163 -10.61 -20.52 -5.03
CA LYS A 163 -10.45 -19.70 -6.22
C LYS A 163 -11.41 -18.51 -6.15
N PRO A 164 -10.92 -17.26 -6.09
CA PRO A 164 -11.79 -16.09 -6.09
C PRO A 164 -12.49 -15.93 -7.44
N LYS A 165 -13.63 -15.24 -7.41
CA LYS A 165 -14.28 -14.74 -8.63
C LYS A 165 -13.46 -13.61 -9.24
N THR A 166 -13.75 -13.27 -10.49
CA THR A 166 -13.05 -12.23 -11.24
C THR A 166 -13.86 -10.93 -11.28
N MET A 167 -13.23 -9.82 -10.89
CA MET A 167 -13.82 -8.49 -11.04
C MET A 167 -12.88 -7.61 -11.85
N ARG A 168 -13.39 -6.87 -12.83
CA ARG A 168 -12.66 -5.85 -13.56
C ARG A 168 -13.15 -4.45 -13.23
N VAL A 169 -12.21 -3.52 -13.08
CA VAL A 169 -12.47 -2.07 -13.04
C VAL A 169 -11.72 -1.46 -14.21
N THR A 170 -12.46 -1.02 -15.23
CA THR A 170 -11.90 -0.33 -16.38
C THR A 170 -11.95 1.18 -16.15
N ILE A 171 -10.80 1.83 -16.17
CA ILE A 171 -10.70 3.30 -16.05
C ILE A 171 -10.35 3.88 -17.42
N THR A 172 -11.35 4.47 -18.07
CA THR A 172 -11.23 5.04 -19.42
C THR A 172 -10.67 6.46 -19.38
N GLY A 173 -10.14 6.95 -20.49
CA GLY A 173 -9.64 8.32 -20.58
C GLY A 173 -8.42 8.55 -19.69
N LYS A 174 -8.28 9.78 -19.17
CA LYS A 174 -7.10 10.21 -18.40
C LYS A 174 -7.51 10.91 -17.11
N LEU A 175 -6.70 10.70 -16.08
CA LEU A 175 -6.84 11.46 -14.83
C LEU A 175 -6.55 12.94 -15.08
N SER A 176 -7.39 13.80 -14.50
CA SER A 176 -7.22 15.25 -14.58
C SER A 176 -5.93 15.72 -13.90
N PRO A 177 -5.32 16.87 -14.31
CA PRO A 177 -4.15 17.42 -13.64
C PRO A 177 -4.39 17.62 -12.13
N GLY A 178 -3.44 17.13 -11.32
CA GLY A 178 -3.53 17.17 -9.86
C GLY A 178 -4.26 15.98 -9.22
N VAL A 179 -4.76 15.03 -10.03
CA VAL A 179 -5.36 13.78 -9.56
C VAL A 179 -4.32 12.67 -9.65
N THR A 180 -4.25 11.83 -8.62
CA THR A 180 -3.25 10.77 -8.46
C THR A 180 -3.90 9.39 -8.36
N ALA A 181 -3.09 8.33 -8.36
CA ALA A 181 -3.58 6.98 -8.10
C ALA A 181 -4.22 6.81 -6.70
N LYS A 182 -3.83 7.66 -5.73
CA LYS A 182 -4.46 7.67 -4.40
C LYS A 182 -5.88 8.22 -4.46
N ASP A 183 -6.09 9.28 -5.24
CA ASP A 183 -7.42 9.84 -5.46
C ASP A 183 -8.30 8.85 -6.21
N LEU A 184 -7.76 8.20 -7.24
CA LEU A 184 -8.45 7.13 -7.96
C LEU A 184 -8.86 5.97 -7.04
N ALA A 185 -7.95 5.50 -6.17
CA ALA A 185 -8.27 4.44 -5.22
C ALA A 185 -9.39 4.84 -4.25
N LEU A 186 -9.31 6.04 -3.64
CA LEU A 186 -10.34 6.54 -2.73
C LEU A 186 -11.69 6.73 -3.43
N TYR A 187 -11.69 7.22 -4.67
CA TYR A 187 -12.88 7.37 -5.50
C TYR A 187 -13.53 6.01 -5.78
N ILE A 188 -12.76 5.01 -6.21
CA ILE A 188 -13.28 3.66 -6.44
C ILE A 188 -13.88 3.09 -5.14
N ILE A 189 -13.21 3.25 -4.00
CA ILE A 189 -13.72 2.75 -2.71
C ILE A 189 -14.98 3.50 -2.28
N SER A 190 -15.08 4.81 -2.52
CA SER A 190 -16.29 5.57 -2.20
C SER A 190 -17.49 5.13 -3.06
N GLU A 191 -17.27 4.86 -4.35
CA GLU A 191 -18.33 4.44 -5.28
C GLU A 191 -18.75 2.98 -5.07
N VAL A 192 -17.80 2.09 -4.86
CA VAL A 192 -18.03 0.63 -4.83
C VAL A 192 -18.28 0.11 -3.41
N GLY A 193 -17.80 0.82 -2.39
CA GLY A 193 -17.91 0.47 -0.97
C GLY A 193 -16.85 -0.54 -0.50
N SER A 194 -16.64 -0.62 0.81
CA SER A 194 -15.57 -1.43 1.40
C SER A 194 -15.80 -2.94 1.34
N ALA A 195 -17.02 -3.37 0.99
CA ALA A 195 -17.36 -4.76 0.73
C ALA A 195 -17.54 -5.06 -0.78
N GLY A 196 -17.24 -4.08 -1.63
CA GLY A 196 -17.62 -4.12 -3.04
C GLY A 196 -16.85 -5.14 -3.88
N ALA A 197 -15.70 -5.63 -3.43
CA ALA A 197 -14.91 -6.67 -4.11
C ALA A 197 -14.74 -7.94 -3.28
N VAL A 198 -15.54 -8.14 -2.22
CA VAL A 198 -15.45 -9.35 -1.37
C VAL A 198 -15.58 -10.62 -2.20
N GLY A 199 -14.64 -11.55 -2.00
CA GLY A 199 -14.60 -12.82 -2.72
C GLY A 199 -14.14 -12.73 -4.18
N HIS A 200 -13.70 -11.54 -4.62
CA HIS A 200 -13.17 -11.32 -5.97
C HIS A 200 -11.69 -10.98 -5.94
N LEU A 201 -10.98 -11.42 -6.97
CA LEU A 201 -9.74 -10.80 -7.41
C LEU A 201 -10.08 -9.63 -8.34
N LEU A 202 -9.40 -8.51 -8.14
CA LEU A 202 -9.66 -7.26 -8.84
C LEU A 202 -8.62 -6.98 -9.93
N GLU A 203 -9.03 -6.94 -11.19
CA GLU A 203 -8.19 -6.50 -12.31
C GLU A 203 -8.47 -5.03 -12.63
N TYR A 204 -7.45 -4.18 -12.53
CA TYR A 204 -7.52 -2.80 -13.00
C TYR A 204 -7.04 -2.72 -14.45
N ALA A 205 -7.85 -2.09 -15.31
CA ALA A 205 -7.58 -1.98 -16.74
C ALA A 205 -7.93 -0.58 -17.26
N GLY A 206 -7.61 -0.30 -18.53
CA GLY A 206 -7.98 0.93 -19.23
C GLY A 206 -6.84 1.95 -19.33
N GLU A 207 -7.06 2.97 -20.18
CA GLU A 207 -6.08 3.99 -20.56
C GLU A 207 -5.46 4.69 -19.34
N ALA A 208 -6.29 5.09 -18.37
CA ALA A 208 -5.80 5.78 -17.18
C ALA A 208 -4.85 4.92 -16.35
N VAL A 209 -5.07 3.60 -16.28
CA VAL A 209 -4.20 2.65 -15.55
C VAL A 209 -2.89 2.43 -16.30
N SER A 210 -2.94 2.27 -17.62
CA SER A 210 -1.74 2.15 -18.47
C SER A 210 -0.86 3.42 -18.39
N ASP A 211 -1.47 4.59 -18.30
CA ASP A 211 -0.78 5.88 -18.16
C ASP A 211 -0.07 6.03 -16.80
N LEU A 212 -0.50 5.31 -15.74
CA LEU A 212 0.20 5.34 -14.44
C LEU A 212 1.63 4.79 -14.55
N GLU A 213 2.55 5.39 -13.82
CA GLU A 213 3.87 4.82 -13.53
C GLU A 213 3.76 3.67 -12.50
N VAL A 214 4.74 2.77 -12.48
CA VAL A 214 4.71 1.55 -11.65
C VAL A 214 4.46 1.85 -10.16
N GLU A 215 5.07 2.90 -9.61
CA GLU A 215 4.86 3.28 -8.21
C GLU A 215 3.44 3.76 -7.91
N ALA A 216 2.76 4.38 -8.87
CA ALA A 216 1.37 4.78 -8.74
C ALA A 216 0.42 3.57 -8.88
N ARG A 217 0.76 2.59 -9.72
CA ARG A 217 0.06 1.30 -9.79
C ARG A 217 0.16 0.54 -8.46
N LEU A 218 1.32 0.57 -7.81
CA LEU A 218 1.53 0.00 -6.47
C LEU A 218 0.60 0.62 -5.42
N THR A 219 0.36 1.94 -5.48
CA THR A 219 -0.64 2.64 -4.66
C THR A 219 -2.06 2.14 -4.93
N LEU A 220 -2.45 2.03 -6.20
CA LEU A 220 -3.79 1.60 -6.60
C LEU A 220 -4.08 0.15 -6.15
N CYS A 221 -3.17 -0.78 -6.42
CA CYS A 221 -3.30 -2.17 -6.00
C CYS A 221 -3.24 -2.34 -4.48
N ASN A 222 -2.43 -1.52 -3.77
CA ASN A 222 -2.35 -1.54 -2.30
C ASN A 222 -3.73 -1.35 -1.68
N MET A 223 -4.53 -0.42 -2.22
CA MET A 223 -5.82 -0.06 -1.65
C MET A 223 -6.97 -1.00 -2.05
N ALA A 224 -6.70 -2.06 -2.82
CA ALA A 224 -7.73 -3.03 -3.19
C ALA A 224 -8.24 -3.85 -1.99
N THR A 225 -7.40 -4.06 -0.97
CA THR A 225 -7.85 -4.73 0.27
C THR A 225 -8.91 -3.90 1.00
N GLU A 226 -8.94 -2.58 0.83
CA GLU A 226 -9.99 -1.70 1.38
C GLU A 226 -11.34 -1.85 0.66
N LEU A 227 -11.39 -2.51 -0.51
CA LEU A 227 -12.64 -2.97 -1.17
C LEU A 227 -13.06 -4.38 -0.72
N GLY A 228 -12.27 -5.02 0.16
CA GLY A 228 -12.43 -6.43 0.52
C GLY A 228 -11.97 -7.41 -0.56
N ALA A 229 -11.23 -6.94 -1.57
CA ALA A 229 -10.70 -7.81 -2.63
C ALA A 229 -9.75 -8.86 -2.04
N PHE A 230 -9.78 -10.07 -2.62
CA PHE A 230 -8.81 -11.13 -2.34
C PHE A 230 -7.38 -10.64 -2.67
N THR A 231 -7.24 -10.01 -3.83
CA THR A 231 -6.05 -9.27 -4.25
C THR A 231 -6.39 -8.36 -5.43
N ALA A 232 -5.43 -7.58 -5.90
CA ALA A 232 -5.51 -6.81 -7.13
C ALA A 232 -4.45 -7.23 -8.14
N PHE A 233 -4.69 -6.89 -9.41
CA PHE A 233 -3.85 -7.24 -10.54
C PHE A 233 -3.87 -6.11 -11.57
N ILE A 234 -2.71 -5.78 -12.13
CA ILE A 234 -2.55 -4.98 -13.34
C ILE A 234 -1.67 -5.77 -14.30
N ALA A 235 -2.11 -5.94 -15.55
CA ALA A 235 -1.32 -6.62 -16.56
C ALA A 235 0.06 -5.93 -16.71
N PRO A 236 1.17 -6.69 -16.67
CA PRO A 236 2.50 -6.14 -16.81
C PRO A 236 2.71 -5.60 -18.23
N ASP A 237 3.44 -4.48 -18.32
CA ASP A 237 3.75 -3.83 -19.58
C ASP A 237 5.22 -3.36 -19.61
N GLU A 238 5.59 -2.63 -20.65
CA GLU A 238 6.96 -2.12 -20.83
C GLU A 238 7.43 -1.24 -19.65
N LYS A 239 6.53 -0.56 -18.93
CA LYS A 239 6.92 0.21 -17.72
C LYS A 239 7.33 -0.72 -16.59
N VAL A 240 6.60 -1.82 -16.39
CA VAL A 240 6.96 -2.87 -15.41
C VAL A 240 8.29 -3.52 -15.78
N PHE A 241 8.49 -3.86 -17.06
CA PHE A 241 9.74 -4.46 -17.52
C PHE A 241 10.93 -3.50 -17.33
N SER A 242 10.76 -2.23 -17.67
CA SER A 242 11.78 -1.22 -17.43
C SER A 242 12.07 -1.03 -15.93
N TYR A 243 11.05 -1.10 -15.09
CA TYR A 243 11.20 -0.94 -13.63
C TYR A 243 11.99 -2.10 -13.00
N LEU A 244 11.79 -3.32 -13.48
CA LEU A 244 12.42 -4.55 -12.99
C LEU A 244 13.82 -4.82 -13.56
N LYS A 245 14.18 -4.18 -14.67
CA LYS A 245 15.45 -4.46 -15.35
C LYS A 245 16.65 -4.13 -14.44
N GLY A 246 17.49 -5.13 -14.21
CA GLY A 246 18.72 -4.97 -13.42
C GLY A 246 18.52 -4.97 -11.91
N ARG A 247 17.31 -5.25 -11.40
CA ARG A 247 17.10 -5.45 -9.95
C ARG A 247 17.79 -6.72 -9.45
N ASP A 248 18.05 -6.77 -8.15
CA ASP A 248 18.87 -7.81 -7.53
C ASP A 248 18.30 -9.22 -7.72
N TYR A 249 16.98 -9.37 -7.51
CA TYR A 249 16.25 -10.64 -7.61
C TYR A 249 15.48 -10.81 -8.92
N ALA A 250 15.68 -9.91 -9.88
CA ALA A 250 15.17 -10.07 -11.25
C ALA A 250 16.11 -10.95 -12.09
N PRO A 251 15.58 -11.68 -13.10
CA PRO A 251 16.40 -12.48 -14.02
C PRO A 251 17.38 -11.60 -14.80
N LYS A 252 18.50 -12.19 -15.27
CA LYS A 252 19.58 -11.46 -15.95
C LYS A 252 19.99 -12.17 -17.24
N GLY A 253 20.55 -11.43 -18.19
CA GLY A 253 21.05 -11.99 -19.45
C GLY A 253 19.96 -12.72 -20.24
N ALA A 254 20.24 -13.95 -20.69
CA ALA A 254 19.29 -14.74 -21.48
C ALA A 254 18.00 -15.10 -20.71
N GLU A 255 18.07 -15.25 -19.38
CA GLU A 255 16.89 -15.49 -18.55
C GLU A 255 15.98 -14.26 -18.50
N TRP A 256 16.55 -13.05 -18.58
CA TRP A 256 15.77 -11.81 -18.65
C TRP A 256 14.96 -11.75 -19.94
N ASP A 257 15.59 -12.07 -21.08
CA ASP A 257 14.92 -12.03 -22.38
C ASP A 257 13.81 -13.09 -22.47
N LEU A 258 14.02 -14.27 -21.87
CA LEU A 258 13.00 -15.30 -21.74
C LEU A 258 11.86 -14.87 -20.81
N ALA A 259 12.18 -14.29 -19.65
CA ALA A 259 11.17 -13.84 -18.70
C ALA A 259 10.29 -12.74 -19.32
N VAL A 260 10.88 -11.75 -19.98
CA VAL A 260 10.12 -10.67 -20.65
C VAL A 260 9.23 -11.21 -21.77
N SER A 261 9.67 -12.21 -22.53
CA SER A 261 8.81 -12.80 -23.57
C SER A 261 7.58 -13.51 -22.97
N GLN A 262 7.74 -14.21 -21.84
CA GLN A 262 6.63 -14.83 -21.11
C GLN A 262 5.74 -13.79 -20.44
N TRP A 263 6.31 -12.74 -19.84
CA TRP A 263 5.54 -11.69 -19.18
C TRP A 263 4.62 -10.93 -20.13
N LYS A 264 5.02 -10.81 -21.41
CA LYS A 264 4.18 -10.22 -22.47
C LYS A 264 2.92 -11.00 -22.77
N GLU A 265 2.83 -12.27 -22.37
CA GLU A 265 1.63 -13.09 -22.54
C GLU A 265 0.66 -13.00 -21.35
N ILE A 266 1.04 -12.29 -20.29
CA ILE A 266 0.24 -12.12 -19.08
C ILE A 266 -0.72 -10.94 -19.25
N PHE A 267 -1.78 -11.15 -20.02
CA PHE A 267 -2.91 -10.21 -20.14
C PHE A 267 -4.20 -10.99 -20.33
N SER A 268 -5.33 -10.37 -20.00
CA SER A 268 -6.64 -10.98 -20.24
C SER A 268 -6.95 -10.99 -21.73
N ASP A 269 -7.39 -12.14 -22.25
CA ASP A 269 -7.76 -12.26 -23.67
C ASP A 269 -8.95 -11.33 -24.00
N ASP A 270 -9.07 -10.89 -25.25
CA ASP A 270 -10.11 -9.94 -25.67
C ASP A 270 -11.55 -10.44 -25.42
N ASP A 271 -11.76 -11.77 -25.48
CA ASP A 271 -13.04 -12.43 -25.19
C ASP A 271 -13.13 -13.02 -23.77
N ALA A 272 -12.22 -12.66 -22.86
CA ALA A 272 -12.28 -13.08 -21.46
C ALA A 272 -13.50 -12.49 -20.75
N VAL A 273 -14.17 -13.32 -19.96
CA VAL A 273 -15.38 -12.95 -19.22
C VAL A 273 -15.04 -12.76 -17.74
N PHE A 274 -15.49 -11.64 -17.16
CA PHE A 274 -15.36 -11.36 -15.75
C PHE A 274 -16.70 -11.59 -15.03
N ASP A 275 -16.67 -12.12 -13.80
CA ASP A 275 -17.88 -12.29 -12.99
C ASP A 275 -18.54 -10.95 -12.65
N ARG A 276 -17.74 -9.89 -12.54
CA ARG A 276 -18.20 -8.50 -12.39
C ARG A 276 -17.31 -7.55 -13.18
N ASP A 277 -17.92 -6.57 -13.84
CA ASP A 277 -17.20 -5.58 -14.62
C ASP A 277 -17.81 -4.20 -14.39
N ILE A 278 -16.97 -3.23 -14.06
CA ILE A 278 -17.38 -1.84 -13.85
C ILE A 278 -16.47 -0.90 -14.65
N THR A 279 -17.04 0.21 -15.12
CA THR A 279 -16.32 1.24 -15.88
C THR A 279 -16.42 2.57 -15.16
N ILE A 280 -15.30 3.28 -15.06
CA ILE A 280 -15.17 4.61 -14.47
C ILE A 280 -14.45 5.50 -15.49
N ALA A 281 -14.94 6.71 -15.72
CA ALA A 281 -14.23 7.68 -16.53
C ALA A 281 -13.14 8.36 -15.67
N GLY A 282 -11.89 8.36 -16.16
CA GLY A 282 -10.76 8.93 -15.43
C GLY A 282 -10.90 10.45 -15.22
N GLU A 283 -11.58 11.13 -16.13
CA GLU A 283 -11.90 12.56 -16.04
C GLU A 283 -12.87 12.91 -14.91
N ASP A 284 -13.70 11.95 -14.47
CA ASP A 284 -14.69 12.14 -13.40
C ASP A 284 -14.06 12.05 -12.00
N VAL A 285 -12.83 11.57 -11.89
CA VAL A 285 -12.13 11.39 -10.62
C VAL A 285 -11.57 12.74 -10.15
N PRO A 286 -12.07 13.33 -9.05
CA PRO A 286 -11.50 14.54 -8.48
C PRO A 286 -10.39 14.20 -7.48
N PRO A 287 -9.61 15.16 -6.98
CA PRO A 287 -8.79 14.94 -5.80
C PRO A 287 -9.68 14.57 -4.60
N MET A 288 -9.28 13.56 -3.84
CA MET A 288 -10.11 12.95 -2.80
C MET A 288 -9.49 13.12 -1.41
N VAL A 289 -10.36 13.14 -0.39
CA VAL A 289 -9.97 13.04 1.01
C VAL A 289 -11.01 12.24 1.79
N SER A 290 -10.58 11.44 2.76
CA SER A 290 -11.54 10.78 3.67
C SER A 290 -12.09 11.78 4.69
N TRP A 291 -13.40 11.71 4.97
CA TRP A 291 -14.07 12.54 5.98
C TRP A 291 -14.44 11.74 7.24
N GLY A 292 -14.63 10.42 7.11
CA GLY A 292 -15.05 9.54 8.20
C GLY A 292 -13.93 8.68 8.78
N VAL A 293 -14.28 7.48 9.26
CA VAL A 293 -13.39 6.49 9.91
C VAL A 293 -13.17 5.24 9.07
N SER A 294 -13.50 5.30 7.78
CA SER A 294 -13.26 4.23 6.82
C SER A 294 -12.82 4.84 5.48
N PRO A 295 -11.97 4.15 4.70
CA PRO A 295 -11.61 4.60 3.35
C PRO A 295 -12.80 4.81 2.41
N GLN A 296 -13.92 4.12 2.62
CA GLN A 296 -15.16 4.34 1.85
C GLN A 296 -15.84 5.67 2.15
N GLN A 297 -15.56 6.24 3.32
CA GLN A 297 -16.07 7.54 3.74
C GLN A 297 -15.12 8.62 3.22
N ALA A 298 -15.02 8.69 1.89
CA ALA A 298 -14.27 9.68 1.14
C ALA A 298 -15.19 10.52 0.26
N ALA A 299 -14.71 11.72 -0.07
CA ALA A 299 -15.41 12.70 -0.89
C ALA A 299 -14.40 13.56 -1.66
N PRO A 300 -14.86 14.24 -2.72
CA PRO A 300 -14.06 15.27 -3.39
C PRO A 300 -13.58 16.33 -2.39
N ILE A 301 -12.32 16.76 -2.52
CA ILE A 301 -11.69 17.67 -1.56
C ILE A 301 -12.34 19.07 -1.49
N ASP A 302 -12.99 19.49 -2.58
CA ASP A 302 -13.74 20.74 -2.70
C ASP A 302 -15.20 20.60 -2.26
N GLY A 303 -15.64 19.40 -1.89
CA GLY A 303 -16.97 19.10 -1.38
C GLY A 303 -17.13 19.33 0.13
N PRO A 304 -18.38 19.31 0.61
CA PRO A 304 -18.66 19.29 2.04
C PRO A 304 -18.52 17.89 2.64
N VAL A 305 -18.45 17.81 3.97
CA VAL A 305 -18.79 16.58 4.71
C VAL A 305 -20.20 16.15 4.28
N PRO A 306 -20.40 14.96 3.71
CA PRO A 306 -21.68 14.56 3.14
C PRO A 306 -22.83 14.55 4.15
N GLN A 307 -24.05 14.81 3.70
CA GLN A 307 -25.25 14.52 4.49
C GLN A 307 -25.47 13.00 4.56
N PHE A 308 -26.29 12.54 5.51
CA PHE A 308 -26.57 11.11 5.64
C PHE A 308 -27.23 10.55 4.37
N GLU A 309 -28.13 11.33 3.77
CA GLU A 309 -28.88 10.97 2.57
C GLU A 309 -27.94 10.66 1.39
N ASP A 310 -26.82 11.39 1.28
CA ASP A 310 -25.81 11.21 0.23
C ASP A 310 -25.08 9.86 0.34
N VAL A 311 -25.07 9.25 1.53
CA VAL A 311 -24.28 8.04 1.84
C VAL A 311 -25.11 6.87 2.38
N SER A 312 -26.42 7.04 2.49
CA SER A 312 -27.34 6.04 3.07
C SER A 312 -27.41 4.71 2.32
N SER A 313 -26.93 4.65 1.07
CA SER A 313 -26.80 3.43 0.28
C SER A 313 -25.64 2.53 0.74
N ARG A 314 -24.63 3.10 1.41
CA ARG A 314 -23.40 2.43 1.84
C ARG A 314 -23.21 2.39 3.36
N ASP A 315 -23.67 3.42 4.06
CA ASP A 315 -23.53 3.56 5.50
C ASP A 315 -24.88 3.47 6.22
N SER A 316 -24.93 2.74 7.33
CA SER A 316 -26.06 2.84 8.25
C SER A 316 -26.01 4.16 9.01
N ARG A 317 -27.17 4.64 9.50
CA ARG A 317 -27.23 5.87 10.31
C ARG A 317 -26.29 5.82 11.52
N GLU A 318 -26.18 4.66 12.17
CA GLU A 318 -25.29 4.44 13.30
C GLU A 318 -23.80 4.61 12.91
N ILE A 319 -23.37 4.01 11.79
CA ILE A 319 -21.99 4.13 11.30
C ILE A 319 -21.68 5.58 10.92
N TYR A 320 -22.62 6.26 10.27
CA TYR A 320 -22.49 7.67 9.90
C TYR A 320 -22.34 8.58 11.13
N ASP A 321 -23.24 8.46 12.11
CA ASP A 321 -23.21 9.28 13.33
C ASP A 321 -21.96 9.03 14.17
N ARG A 322 -21.54 7.77 14.26
CA ARG A 322 -20.30 7.39 14.94
C ARG A 322 -19.08 7.99 14.25
N ALA A 323 -19.03 7.95 12.92
CA ALA A 323 -17.93 8.53 12.15
C ALA A 323 -17.82 10.05 12.39
N LEU A 324 -18.94 10.78 12.30
CA LEU A 324 -18.96 12.23 12.57
C LEU A 324 -18.56 12.56 14.00
N SER A 325 -19.08 11.82 14.98
CA SER A 325 -18.75 11.99 16.39
C SER A 325 -17.26 11.76 16.66
N TYR A 326 -16.70 10.66 16.17
CA TYR A 326 -15.28 10.34 16.33
C TYR A 326 -14.40 11.40 15.67
N MET A 327 -14.72 11.75 14.41
CA MET A 327 -13.99 12.73 13.62
C MET A 327 -14.25 14.16 14.09
N ALA A 328 -15.16 14.41 15.03
CA ALA A 328 -15.61 15.73 15.46
C ALA A 328 -15.90 16.64 14.25
N LEU A 329 -16.78 16.19 13.36
CA LEU A 329 -17.23 16.90 12.17
C LEU A 329 -18.75 17.07 12.17
N GLU A 330 -19.20 18.09 11.46
CA GLU A 330 -20.62 18.35 11.20
C GLU A 330 -20.91 18.19 9.71
N ALA A 331 -22.09 17.64 9.39
CA ALA A 331 -22.54 17.50 8.01
C ALA A 331 -22.69 18.88 7.34
N GLY A 332 -22.28 18.99 6.08
CA GLY A 332 -22.30 20.25 5.32
C GLY A 332 -21.08 21.15 5.54
N LEU A 333 -20.22 20.88 6.54
CA LEU A 333 -18.97 21.61 6.71
C LEU A 333 -18.08 21.40 5.47
N PRO A 334 -17.59 22.46 4.79
CA PRO A 334 -16.64 22.29 3.70
C PRO A 334 -15.40 21.53 4.18
N LEU A 335 -14.97 20.48 3.46
CA LEU A 335 -13.78 19.71 3.85
C LEU A 335 -12.55 20.61 3.89
N SER A 336 -12.46 21.56 2.96
CA SER A 336 -11.43 22.57 2.91
C SER A 336 -11.40 23.54 4.11
N ALA A 337 -12.41 23.57 4.96
CA ALA A 337 -12.46 24.39 6.17
C ALA A 337 -12.01 23.62 7.43
N VAL A 338 -11.70 22.32 7.32
CA VAL A 338 -11.34 21.47 8.46
C VAL A 338 -9.88 21.72 8.86
N PRO A 339 -9.59 22.33 10.03
CA PRO A 339 -8.22 22.59 10.48
C PRO A 339 -7.51 21.28 10.83
N ILE A 340 -6.20 21.23 10.66
CA ILE A 340 -5.40 20.04 10.96
C ILE A 340 -4.33 20.35 12.01
N ASP A 341 -3.98 19.36 12.82
CA ASP A 341 -2.91 19.47 13.81
C ASP A 341 -1.62 18.82 13.31
N ALA A 342 -1.73 17.87 12.38
CA ALA A 342 -0.59 17.16 11.84
C ALA A 342 -0.74 16.68 10.40
N ALA A 343 0.41 16.43 9.77
CA ALA A 343 0.53 15.92 8.41
C ALA A 343 1.53 14.76 8.34
N PHE A 344 1.15 13.64 7.71
CA PHE A 344 2.01 12.46 7.59
C PHE A 344 2.15 11.98 6.15
N ILE A 345 3.38 12.00 5.64
CA ILE A 345 3.75 11.36 4.37
C ILE A 345 4.59 10.12 4.68
N GLY A 346 4.11 8.95 4.30
CA GLY A 346 4.78 7.68 4.58
C GLY A 346 3.93 6.47 4.23
N SER A 347 4.25 5.32 4.84
CA SER A 347 3.61 4.00 4.66
C SER A 347 3.86 3.30 3.31
N CYS A 348 3.54 2.01 3.22
CA CYS A 348 3.64 1.25 1.97
C CYS A 348 2.79 1.79 0.81
N THR A 349 1.77 2.60 1.10
CA THR A 349 0.87 3.16 0.10
C THR A 349 1.53 4.28 -0.70
N ASN A 350 2.17 5.23 -0.03
CA ASN A 350 2.72 6.44 -0.64
C ASN A 350 3.97 6.98 0.08
N SER A 351 5.10 6.30 -0.12
CA SER A 351 6.41 6.68 0.44
C SER A 351 7.57 6.37 -0.50
N ARG A 352 7.29 6.17 -1.79
CA ARG A 352 8.28 5.83 -2.81
C ARG A 352 8.88 7.09 -3.42
N MET A 353 9.91 6.95 -4.23
CA MET A 353 10.63 8.09 -4.81
C MET A 353 9.72 9.05 -5.58
N SER A 354 8.76 8.55 -6.36
CA SER A 354 7.82 9.41 -7.08
C SER A 354 6.91 10.20 -6.15
N ASP A 355 6.43 9.60 -5.06
CA ASP A 355 5.60 10.28 -4.06
C ASP A 355 6.37 11.43 -3.39
N LEU A 356 7.61 11.15 -2.95
CA LEU A 356 8.46 12.13 -2.27
C LEU A 356 8.83 13.29 -3.19
N ARG A 357 9.09 13.04 -4.48
CA ARG A 357 9.34 14.10 -5.47
C ARG A 357 8.13 14.99 -5.69
N ARG A 358 6.92 14.41 -5.83
CA ARG A 358 5.68 15.19 -6.05
C ARG A 358 5.37 16.07 -4.84
N ALA A 359 5.51 15.53 -3.62
CA ALA A 359 5.36 16.32 -2.39
C ALA A 359 6.45 17.42 -2.28
N ALA A 360 7.73 17.08 -2.49
CA ALA A 360 8.82 18.05 -2.42
C ALA A 360 8.66 19.22 -3.42
N ALA A 361 8.13 18.95 -4.63
CA ALA A 361 7.85 19.99 -5.61
C ALA A 361 6.86 21.06 -5.09
N LEU A 362 5.90 20.66 -4.26
CA LEU A 362 4.96 21.58 -3.60
C LEU A 362 5.57 22.27 -2.38
N LEU A 363 6.42 21.57 -1.63
CA LEU A 363 7.05 22.10 -0.42
C LEU A 363 8.17 23.11 -0.69
N LYS A 364 8.82 23.04 -1.86
CA LYS A 364 9.98 23.89 -2.20
C LYS A 364 9.67 25.38 -2.05
N GLY A 365 10.43 26.06 -1.18
CA GLY A 365 10.29 27.50 -0.92
C GLY A 365 9.09 27.90 -0.05
N ARG A 366 8.34 26.92 0.49
CA ARG A 366 7.18 27.15 1.36
C ARG A 366 7.47 26.66 2.78
N LYS A 367 6.58 26.99 3.73
CA LYS A 367 6.68 26.57 5.13
C LYS A 367 5.36 25.94 5.57
N VAL A 368 5.46 24.89 6.36
CA VAL A 368 4.35 24.28 7.10
C VAL A 368 3.78 25.31 8.07
N ALA A 369 2.45 25.28 8.27
CA ALA A 369 1.78 26.16 9.22
C ALA A 369 2.35 25.97 10.64
N PRO A 370 2.58 27.04 11.42
CA PRO A 370 3.34 26.95 12.67
C PRO A 370 2.79 25.99 13.74
N HIS A 371 1.50 25.67 13.67
CA HIS A 371 0.83 24.76 14.61
C HIS A 371 0.78 23.30 14.12
N VAL A 372 1.17 23.04 12.86
CA VAL A 372 1.08 21.70 12.27
C VAL A 372 2.38 20.93 12.49
N LYS A 373 2.27 19.74 13.08
CA LYS A 373 3.36 18.78 13.13
C LYS A 373 3.42 17.97 11.84
N ALA A 374 4.46 18.16 11.04
CA ALA A 374 4.62 17.47 9.76
C ALA A 374 5.74 16.42 9.82
N ILE A 375 5.48 15.19 9.39
CA ILE A 375 6.45 14.08 9.39
C ILE A 375 6.49 13.40 8.02
N CYS A 376 7.70 13.14 7.53
CA CYS A 376 7.96 12.34 6.35
C CYS A 376 8.81 11.10 6.67
N VAL A 377 8.30 9.92 6.33
CA VAL A 377 8.95 8.61 6.51
C VAL A 377 9.10 7.95 5.14
N PRO A 378 10.33 7.83 4.60
CA PRO A 378 10.59 7.10 3.36
C PRO A 378 10.23 5.62 3.45
N GLY A 379 9.81 5.00 2.35
CA GLY A 379 9.35 3.61 2.34
C GLY A 379 10.45 2.56 2.51
N SER A 380 11.68 2.91 2.17
CA SER A 380 12.86 2.07 2.37
C SER A 380 14.11 2.92 2.59
N THR A 381 15.16 2.29 3.10
CA THR A 381 16.48 2.89 3.27
C THR A 381 17.08 3.28 1.91
N ALA A 382 16.79 2.51 0.85
CA ALA A 382 17.16 2.86 -0.51
C ALA A 382 16.44 4.11 -1.03
N VAL A 383 15.12 4.22 -0.79
CA VAL A 383 14.35 5.45 -1.11
C VAL A 383 14.92 6.64 -0.34
N LYS A 384 15.13 6.50 0.98
CA LYS A 384 15.68 7.56 1.82
C LYS A 384 17.01 8.08 1.27
N LYS A 385 17.96 7.17 1.04
CA LYS A 385 19.28 7.49 0.51
C LYS A 385 19.20 8.23 -0.83
N ARG A 386 18.38 7.74 -1.76
CA ARG A 386 18.22 8.37 -3.07
C ARG A 386 17.54 9.75 -2.97
N ALA A 387 16.56 9.90 -2.08
CA ALA A 387 15.92 11.19 -1.83
C ALA A 387 16.92 12.21 -1.26
N GLU A 388 17.83 11.79 -0.40
CA GLU A 388 18.93 12.62 0.14
C GLU A 388 19.97 12.99 -0.92
N GLU A 389 20.32 12.04 -1.81
CA GLU A 389 21.19 12.29 -2.96
C GLU A 389 20.58 13.34 -3.93
N GLU A 390 19.24 13.34 -4.08
CA GLU A 390 18.50 14.32 -4.87
C GLU A 390 18.20 15.62 -4.10
N GLY A 391 18.55 15.70 -2.81
CA GLY A 391 18.32 16.86 -1.95
C GLY A 391 16.86 17.10 -1.55
N LEU A 392 16.00 16.07 -1.66
CA LEU A 392 14.60 16.16 -1.27
C LEU A 392 14.45 16.30 0.25
N ASP A 393 15.28 15.60 1.02
CA ASP A 393 15.36 15.71 2.48
C ASP A 393 15.49 17.17 2.95
N LYS A 394 16.35 17.95 2.29
CA LYS A 394 16.56 19.37 2.57
C LYS A 394 15.30 20.17 2.30
N ILE A 395 14.58 19.89 1.21
CA ILE A 395 13.31 20.56 0.90
C ILE A 395 12.26 20.27 1.99
N PHE A 396 12.15 19.02 2.43
CA PHE A 396 11.25 18.63 3.52
C PHE A 396 11.62 19.34 4.84
N LEU A 397 12.89 19.28 5.24
CA LEU A 397 13.41 19.93 6.45
C LEU A 397 13.23 21.46 6.40
N GLU A 398 13.54 22.08 5.27
CA GLU A 398 13.35 23.50 5.04
C GLU A 398 11.86 23.86 5.13
N ALA A 399 10.94 23.05 4.60
CA ALA A 399 9.52 23.30 4.74
C ALA A 399 9.02 23.15 6.20
N GLY A 400 9.73 22.39 7.03
CA GLY A 400 9.38 22.16 8.44
C GLY A 400 8.90 20.74 8.74
N PHE A 401 9.09 19.79 7.82
CA PHE A 401 8.85 18.38 8.10
C PHE A 401 9.99 17.79 8.93
N GLU A 402 9.65 16.89 9.85
CA GLU A 402 10.60 15.92 10.36
C GLU A 402 10.93 14.91 9.26
N TRP A 403 12.22 14.72 8.99
CA TRP A 403 12.72 13.70 8.06
C TRP A 403 13.22 12.48 8.84
N ARG A 404 12.58 11.33 8.65
CA ARG A 404 12.75 10.14 9.49
C ARG A 404 13.42 8.96 8.77
N GLU A 405 13.71 7.91 9.52
CA GLU A 405 14.18 6.61 9.03
C GLU A 405 13.03 5.80 8.42
N SER A 406 13.34 4.78 7.62
CA SER A 406 12.31 4.03 6.89
C SER A 406 11.55 3.00 7.74
N GLY A 407 10.24 2.89 7.55
CA GLY A 407 9.41 1.91 8.29
C GLY A 407 7.92 2.19 8.17
N CYS A 408 7.07 1.27 8.63
CA CYS A 408 5.62 1.44 8.61
C CYS A 408 5.17 2.64 9.44
N SER A 409 5.86 2.91 10.56
CA SER A 409 5.62 4.06 11.45
C SER A 409 4.13 4.21 11.80
N MET A 410 3.61 5.44 11.76
CA MET A 410 2.23 5.80 12.08
C MET A 410 1.18 5.26 11.09
N CYS A 411 1.54 4.46 10.08
CA CYS A 411 0.55 3.71 9.27
C CYS A 411 -0.25 2.71 10.11
N PHE A 412 0.43 2.13 11.10
CA PHE A 412 -0.11 1.13 11.97
C PHE A 412 0.57 1.25 13.32
N PHE A 413 -0.18 1.68 14.33
CA PHE A 413 0.27 1.99 15.70
C PHE A 413 0.96 0.81 16.46
N ALA A 414 1.32 -0.28 15.78
CA ALA A 414 2.06 -1.40 16.36
C ALA A 414 3.43 -0.97 16.91
N GLY A 415 4.18 -0.11 16.23
CA GLY A 415 5.46 0.41 16.75
C GLY A 415 5.32 1.44 17.90
N GLY A 416 4.10 1.89 18.20
CA GLY A 416 3.82 2.87 19.26
C GLY A 416 4.01 4.34 18.85
N GLU A 417 4.46 4.63 17.63
CA GLU A 417 4.53 6.00 17.11
C GLU A 417 3.14 6.58 16.84
N SER A 418 2.85 7.80 17.34
CA SER A 418 1.59 8.52 17.11
C SER A 418 1.80 10.03 17.13
N PHE A 419 0.80 10.76 16.60
CA PHE A 419 0.71 12.21 16.71
C PHE A 419 0.18 12.67 18.07
N GLY A 420 -0.59 11.82 18.77
CA GLY A 420 -1.24 12.16 20.03
C GLY A 420 -2.74 11.85 20.01
N ALA A 421 -3.36 11.97 21.18
CA ALA A 421 -4.79 11.71 21.34
C ALA A 421 -5.63 12.86 20.79
N GLU A 422 -6.66 12.54 20.01
CA GLU A 422 -7.62 13.49 19.42
C GLU A 422 -7.04 14.48 18.39
N GLU A 423 -5.73 14.43 18.15
CA GLU A 423 -5.03 15.10 17.06
C GLU A 423 -5.66 14.75 15.71
N ARG A 424 -5.88 15.76 14.87
CA ARG A 424 -6.36 15.59 13.50
C ARG A 424 -5.21 15.58 12.51
N VAL A 425 -5.09 14.47 11.80
CA VAL A 425 -3.97 14.19 10.89
C VAL A 425 -4.49 14.06 9.47
N VAL A 426 -3.87 14.75 8.51
CA VAL A 426 -4.00 14.40 7.08
C VAL A 426 -2.82 13.51 6.71
N THR A 427 -3.10 12.34 6.16
CA THR A 427 -2.11 11.26 6.01
C THR A 427 -2.16 10.57 4.65
N SER A 428 -0.99 10.21 4.12
CA SER A 428 -0.87 9.43 2.89
C SER A 428 -1.04 7.92 3.08
N THR A 429 -1.49 7.47 4.25
CA THR A 429 -1.77 6.05 4.55
C THR A 429 -3.04 5.54 3.90
N ASN A 430 -3.34 4.25 4.07
CA ASN A 430 -4.47 3.55 3.44
C ASN A 430 -5.66 3.26 4.38
N ARG A 431 -5.50 3.39 5.71
CA ARG A 431 -6.54 3.08 6.70
C ARG A 431 -6.64 4.17 7.76
N ASN A 432 -7.86 4.57 8.05
CA ASN A 432 -8.21 5.55 9.09
C ASN A 432 -9.29 5.03 10.05
N PHE A 433 -9.36 3.71 10.27
CA PHE A 433 -10.19 3.14 11.32
C PHE A 433 -9.89 3.81 12.67
N GLU A 434 -10.87 3.84 13.55
CA GLU A 434 -10.72 4.45 14.86
C GLU A 434 -9.47 3.92 15.56
N SER A 435 -8.62 4.86 15.97
CA SER A 435 -7.35 4.63 16.65
C SER A 435 -6.25 3.92 15.84
N ARG A 436 -6.37 3.88 14.50
CA ARG A 436 -5.38 3.23 13.61
C ARG A 436 -3.98 3.84 13.68
N GLN A 437 -3.90 5.18 13.74
CA GLN A 437 -2.64 5.94 13.88
C GLN A 437 -2.31 6.32 15.33
N GLY A 438 -2.95 5.65 16.29
CA GLY A 438 -2.81 5.90 17.72
C GLY A 438 -4.14 6.25 18.39
N PRO A 439 -4.19 6.23 19.73
CA PRO A 439 -5.44 6.32 20.48
C PRO A 439 -6.22 7.58 20.13
N LYS A 440 -7.47 7.42 19.64
CA LYS A 440 -8.37 8.53 19.27
C LYS A 440 -7.87 9.50 18.19
N THR A 441 -6.77 9.21 17.49
CA THR A 441 -6.26 10.07 16.42
C THR A 441 -7.24 10.12 15.25
N ARG A 442 -7.60 11.33 14.79
CA ARG A 442 -8.59 11.57 13.73
C ARG A 442 -7.89 11.67 12.37
N SER A 443 -7.88 10.59 11.61
CA SER A 443 -7.07 10.50 10.38
C SER A 443 -7.89 10.73 9.10
N HIS A 444 -7.38 11.59 8.24
CA HIS A 444 -7.91 11.89 6.91
C HIS A 444 -6.94 11.36 5.85
N LEU A 445 -7.37 10.36 5.08
CA LEU A 445 -6.58 9.75 4.02
C LEU A 445 -6.57 10.65 2.79
N ALA A 446 -5.39 10.92 2.25
CA ALA A 446 -5.23 11.71 1.03
C ALA A 446 -3.97 11.32 0.25
N SER A 447 -3.76 11.94 -0.92
CA SER A 447 -2.50 11.87 -1.67
C SER A 447 -1.36 12.61 -0.95
N PRO A 448 -0.08 12.26 -1.19
CA PRO A 448 1.07 13.03 -0.68
C PRO A 448 1.00 14.52 -1.00
N GLU A 449 0.46 14.87 -2.17
CA GLU A 449 0.28 16.24 -2.62
C GLU A 449 -0.74 16.99 -1.76
N THR A 450 -1.89 16.38 -1.51
CA THR A 450 -2.91 16.93 -0.59
C THR A 450 -2.37 17.04 0.82
N VAL A 451 -1.58 16.07 1.31
CA VAL A 451 -0.93 16.14 2.62
C VAL A 451 0.04 17.33 2.69
N ALA A 452 0.90 17.49 1.69
CA ALA A 452 1.86 18.59 1.62
C ALA A 452 1.16 19.96 1.56
N ALA A 453 0.11 20.08 0.75
CA ALA A 453 -0.69 21.30 0.67
C ALA A 453 -1.38 21.60 2.00
N SER A 454 -2.01 20.59 2.61
CA SER A 454 -2.69 20.75 3.90
C SER A 454 -1.71 21.16 5.01
N ALA A 455 -0.49 20.62 5.00
CA ALA A 455 0.55 21.01 5.94
C ALA A 455 0.94 22.50 5.82
N ILE A 456 1.01 23.03 4.59
CA ILE A 456 1.30 24.45 4.34
C ILE A 456 0.15 25.34 4.80
N PHE A 457 -1.09 24.96 4.49
CA PHE A 457 -2.27 25.79 4.78
C PHE A 457 -2.78 25.67 6.23
N GLY A 458 -2.47 24.59 6.96
CA GLY A 458 -2.98 24.36 8.32
C GLY A 458 -4.40 23.79 8.39
N HIS A 459 -4.97 23.43 7.24
CA HIS A 459 -6.28 22.80 7.11
C HIS A 459 -6.26 21.86 5.91
N ILE A 460 -7.26 20.98 5.77
CA ILE A 460 -7.38 20.14 4.56
C ILE A 460 -7.40 21.05 3.33
N ALA A 461 -6.50 20.83 2.38
CA ALA A 461 -6.33 21.74 1.25
C ALA A 461 -6.00 21.01 -0.05
N ASP A 462 -6.58 21.52 -1.14
CA ASP A 462 -6.33 21.05 -2.49
C ASP A 462 -4.95 21.52 -3.00
N ALA A 463 -4.11 20.57 -3.39
CA ALA A 463 -2.78 20.83 -3.91
C ALA A 463 -2.77 21.71 -5.17
N ARG A 464 -3.87 21.72 -5.95
CA ARG A 464 -4.01 22.56 -7.15
C ARG A 464 -3.99 24.06 -6.81
N LEU A 465 -4.27 24.45 -5.57
CA LEU A 465 -4.15 25.85 -5.12
C LEU A 465 -2.70 26.35 -5.18
N LEU A 466 -1.74 25.50 -4.77
CA LEU A 466 -0.31 25.86 -4.78
C LEU A 466 0.27 25.93 -6.19
N ALA A 467 -0.25 25.13 -7.13
CA ALA A 467 0.17 25.17 -8.53
C ALA A 467 -0.22 26.48 -9.22
N LYS A 468 -1.36 27.08 -8.83
CA LYS A 468 -1.83 28.37 -9.36
C LYS A 468 -0.98 29.55 -8.87
N GLU A 469 -0.46 29.48 -7.65
CA GLU A 469 0.41 30.53 -7.08
C GLU A 469 1.78 30.60 -7.75
N SER A 470 2.32 29.47 -8.25
CA SER A 470 3.63 29.42 -8.93
C SER A 470 3.64 29.97 -10.37
N VAL A 471 2.49 30.39 -10.90
CA VAL A 471 2.34 30.95 -12.27
C VAL A 471 2.12 32.48 -12.23
N GLN A 472 2.05 33.08 -11.04
CA GLN A 472 2.10 34.53 -10.82
C GLN A 472 3.49 34.95 -10.33
#